data_AF-A0A5S3VT07-F1
#
_entry.id   AF-A0A5S3VT07-F1
#
_cell.length_a   1.000
_cell.length_b   1.000
_cell.length_c   1.000
_cell.angle_alpha   90.00
_cell.angle_beta   90.00
_cell.angle_gamma   90.00
#
_symmetry.space_group_name_H-M   'P 1'
#
loop_
_entity.id
_entity.type
_entity.pdbx_description
1 polymer ?
#
loop_
_entity_poly.entity_id
_entity_poly.type
_entity_poly.pdbx_seq_one_letter_code
_entity_poly.pdbx_strand_id
1 'polypeptide(L)'
;MTDCLLFASFFATYAVLYMNTAGGVSGKDIFELGFVAVETAALLLSSITFGFAMIAANKQKKSQTLSWLAVTFAFGAVFIGMEVYEFHHLIVHGHGPQHSAFL
;
A
#
# COMPACT_ATOMS: atom_id res chain seq x y z
N MET A 1 19.23 1.71 -1.35
CA MET A 1 19.48 1.25 -2.73
C MET A 1 19.16 -0.24 -2.88
N THR A 2 19.49 -1.08 -1.88
CA THR A 2 19.09 -2.51 -1.83
C THR A 2 17.58 -2.71 -1.94
N ASP A 3 16.77 -1.88 -1.29
CA ASP A 3 15.30 -1.96 -1.35
C ASP A 3 14.76 -1.79 -2.77
N CYS A 4 15.38 -0.91 -3.57
CA CYS A 4 15.00 -0.70 -4.96
C CYS A 4 15.24 -1.96 -5.82
N LEU A 5 16.33 -2.69 -5.56
CA LEU A 5 16.62 -3.95 -6.26
C LEU A 5 15.65 -5.07 -5.85
N LEU A 6 15.24 -5.09 -4.58
CA LEU A 6 14.23 -6.01 -4.07
C LEU A 6 12.87 -5.75 -4.75
N PHE A 7 12.41 -4.49 -4.80
CA PHE A 7 11.17 -4.15 -5.51
C PHE A 7 11.26 -4.43 -7.01
N ALA A 8 12.40 -4.11 -7.65
CA ALA A 8 12.60 -4.41 -9.06
C ALA A 8 12.45 -5.91 -9.37
N SER A 9 12.93 -6.77 -8.46
CA SER A 9 12.80 -8.22 -8.59
C SER A 9 11.33 -8.66 -8.50
N PHE A 10 10.55 -8.11 -7.56
CA PHE A 10 9.11 -8.37 -7.48
C PHE A 10 8.34 -7.86 -8.70
N PHE A 11 8.65 -6.68 -9.21
CA PHE A 11 8.05 -6.17 -10.45
C PHE A 11 8.37 -7.06 -11.66
N ALA A 12 9.62 -7.54 -11.77
CA ALA A 12 10.01 -8.47 -12.83
C ALA A 12 9.26 -9.80 -12.74
N THR A 13 9.13 -10.36 -11.53
CA THR A 13 8.34 -11.58 -11.30
C THR A 13 6.87 -11.38 -11.69
N TYR A 14 6.25 -10.27 -11.25
CA TYR A 14 4.87 -9.95 -11.64
C TYR A 14 4.73 -9.83 -13.16
N ALA A 15 5.62 -9.09 -13.84
CA ALA A 15 5.56 -8.90 -15.29
C ALA A 15 5.63 -10.22 -16.08
N VAL A 16 6.37 -11.23 -15.58
CA VAL A 16 6.44 -12.56 -16.18
C VAL A 16 5.20 -13.40 -15.87
N LEU A 17 4.65 -13.29 -14.66
CA LEU A 17 3.56 -14.16 -14.18
C LEU A 17 2.16 -13.58 -14.40
N TYR A 18 1.99 -12.31 -14.76
CA TYR A 18 0.68 -11.63 -14.69
C TYR A 18 -0.45 -12.23 -15.55
N MET A 19 -0.10 -12.95 -16.62
CA MET A 19 -1.07 -13.63 -17.51
C MET A 19 -1.32 -15.09 -17.13
N ASN A 20 -0.61 -15.62 -16.13
CA ASN A 20 -0.68 -17.02 -15.71
C ASN A 20 -1.74 -17.23 -14.62
N THR A 21 -3.00 -16.92 -14.94
CA THR A 21 -4.14 -17.04 -14.00
C THR A 21 -4.67 -18.47 -13.84
N ALA A 22 -4.12 -19.44 -14.58
CA ALA A 22 -4.52 -20.85 -14.56
C ALA A 22 -6.04 -21.09 -14.77
N GLY A 23 -6.70 -20.23 -15.55
CA GLY A 23 -8.15 -20.26 -15.78
C GLY A 23 -8.98 -19.57 -14.69
N GLY A 24 -8.33 -18.95 -13.71
CA GLY A 24 -8.94 -18.08 -12.69
C GLY A 24 -9.15 -16.64 -13.17
N VAL A 25 -9.63 -15.81 -12.24
CA VAL A 25 -9.94 -14.39 -12.43
C VAL A 25 -8.72 -13.57 -12.87
N SER A 26 -8.95 -12.56 -13.71
CA SER A 26 -7.92 -11.60 -14.10
C SER A 26 -7.91 -10.42 -13.13
N GLY A 27 -6.81 -9.67 -13.03
CA GLY A 27 -6.75 -8.48 -12.17
C GLY A 27 -7.89 -7.47 -12.39
N LYS A 28 -8.43 -7.39 -13.62
CA LYS A 28 -9.59 -6.52 -13.91
C LYS A 28 -10.87 -6.90 -13.17
N ASP A 29 -11.01 -8.16 -12.79
CA ASP A 29 -12.21 -8.67 -12.12
C ASP A 29 -12.12 -8.51 -10.60
N ILE A 30 -10.92 -8.19 -10.09
CA ILE A 30 -10.58 -8.23 -8.67
C ILE A 30 -10.25 -6.83 -8.14
N PHE A 31 -9.63 -5.97 -8.95
CA PHE A 31 -9.19 -4.65 -8.52
C PHE A 31 -10.32 -3.63 -8.51
N GLU A 32 -10.66 -3.15 -7.31
CA GLU A 32 -11.52 -1.98 -7.14
C GLU A 32 -10.70 -0.69 -7.21
N LEU A 33 -10.56 -0.12 -8.40
CA LEU A 33 -9.78 1.10 -8.65
C LEU A 33 -10.13 2.28 -7.72
N GLY A 34 -11.40 2.36 -7.29
CA GLY A 34 -11.84 3.39 -6.34
C GLY A 34 -11.24 3.20 -4.95
N PHE A 35 -11.12 1.95 -4.48
CA PHE A 35 -10.53 1.61 -3.20
C PHE A 35 -9.02 1.90 -3.20
N VAL A 36 -8.31 1.42 -4.22
CA VAL A 36 -6.87 1.66 -4.41
C VAL A 36 -6.54 3.16 -4.53
N ALA A 37 -7.43 3.94 -5.17
CA ALA A 37 -7.26 5.39 -5.26
C ALA A 37 -7.36 6.07 -3.89
N VAL A 38 -8.25 5.60 -3.01
CA VAL A 38 -8.40 6.12 -1.64
C VAL A 38 -7.17 5.76 -0.80
N GLU A 39 -6.66 4.54 -0.90
CA GLU A 39 -5.41 4.11 -0.25
C GLU A 39 -4.22 4.98 -0.68
N THR A 40 -4.09 5.19 -1.99
CA THR A 40 -3.03 6.04 -2.55
C THR A 40 -3.16 7.49 -2.07
N ALA A 41 -4.38 8.03 -2.05
CA ALA A 41 -4.62 9.37 -1.52
C ALA A 41 -4.26 9.47 -0.02
N ALA A 42 -4.58 8.45 0.77
CA ALA A 42 -4.22 8.40 2.19
C ALA A 42 -2.69 8.42 2.40
N LEU A 43 -1.93 7.66 1.60
CA LEU A 43 -0.46 7.66 1.63
C LEU A 43 0.15 8.99 1.15
N LEU A 44 -0.42 9.61 0.12
CA LEU A 44 -0.01 10.94 -0.35
C LEU A 44 -0.21 12.00 0.74
N LEU A 45 -1.39 12.00 1.37
CA LEU A 45 -1.68 12.89 2.50
C LEU A 45 -0.74 12.60 3.68
N SER A 46 -0.46 11.33 3.98
CA SER A 46 0.52 10.94 4.99
C SER A 46 1.90 11.56 4.71
N SER A 47 2.38 11.48 3.47
CA SER A 47 3.65 12.06 3.05
C SER A 47 3.70 13.59 3.23
N ILE A 48 2.59 14.28 2.97
CA ILE A 48 2.46 15.73 3.20
C ILE A 48 2.52 16.04 4.70
N THR A 49 1.81 15.29 5.54
CA THR A 49 1.82 15.49 7.00
C THR A 49 3.21 15.28 7.60
N PHE A 50 3.97 14.32 7.08
CA PHE A 50 5.37 14.12 7.44
C PHE A 50 6.24 15.31 7.02
N GLY A 51 5.99 15.90 5.85
CA GLY A 51 6.61 17.16 5.43
C GLY A 51 6.40 18.30 6.43
N PHE A 52 5.19 18.45 6.97
CA PHE A 52 4.93 19.43 8.05
C PHE A 52 5.65 19.08 9.35
N ALA A 53 5.74 17.79 9.71
CA ALA A 53 6.51 17.34 10.87
C ALA A 53 7.99 17.74 10.75
N MET A 54 8.58 17.57 9.55
CA MET A 54 9.96 17.96 9.24
C MET A 54 10.18 19.47 9.35
N ILE A 55 9.25 20.29 8.86
CA ILE A 55 9.34 21.75 9.00
C ILE A 55 9.27 22.16 10.48
N ALA A 56 8.38 21.55 11.27
CA ALA A 56 8.30 21.79 12.71
C ALA A 56 9.57 21.35 13.46
N ALA A 57 10.18 20.24 13.04
CA ALA A 57 11.42 19.73 13.59
C ALA A 57 12.60 20.67 13.30
N ASN A 58 12.69 21.21 12.08
CA ASN A 58 13.66 22.22 11.72
C ASN A 58 13.52 23.51 12.56
N LYS A 59 12.29 23.86 12.96
CA LYS A 59 12.03 24.98 13.88
C LYS A 59 12.23 24.62 15.36
N GLN A 60 12.77 23.44 15.67
CA GLN A 60 12.98 22.92 17.04
C GLN A 60 11.69 22.83 17.88
N LYS A 61 10.53 22.74 17.23
CA LYS A 61 9.22 22.69 17.91
C LYS A 61 8.79 21.25 18.17
N LYS A 62 9.38 20.64 19.21
CA LYS A 62 9.16 19.23 19.59
C LYS A 62 7.68 18.82 19.69
N SER A 63 6.85 19.63 20.35
CA SER A 63 5.42 19.32 20.52
C SER A 63 4.69 19.27 19.17
N GLN A 64 4.96 20.21 18.27
CA GLN A 64 4.34 20.24 16.94
C GLN A 64 4.82 19.08 16.08
N THR A 65 6.11 18.74 16.12
CA THR A 65 6.65 17.56 15.41
C THR A 65 5.96 16.27 15.86
N LEU A 66 5.79 16.07 17.17
CA LEU A 66 5.11 14.88 17.71
C LEU A 66 3.64 14.83 17.30
N SER A 67 2.93 15.96 17.33
CA SER A 67 1.54 16.02 16.87
C SER A 67 1.42 15.65 15.39
N TRP A 68 2.29 16.16 14.52
CA TRP A 68 2.26 15.82 13.10
C TRP A 68 2.65 14.37 12.83
N LEU A 69 3.65 13.84 13.54
CA LEU A 69 4.00 12.42 13.45
C LEU A 69 2.86 11.49 13.87
N ALA A 70 2.09 11.86 14.90
CA ALA A 70 0.91 11.09 15.29
C ALA A 70 -0.16 11.08 14.19
N VAL A 71 -0.36 12.20 13.49
CA VAL A 71 -1.26 12.28 12.33
C VAL A 71 -0.75 11.41 11.17
N THR A 72 0.55 11.49 10.85
CA THR A 72 1.18 10.62 9.83
C THR A 72 1.00 9.13 10.18
N PHE A 73 1.21 8.77 11.45
CA PHE A 73 1.02 7.41 11.92
C PHE A 73 -0.44 6.94 11.77
N ALA A 74 -1.41 7.80 12.09
CA ALA A 74 -2.83 7.48 11.92
C ALA A 74 -3.18 7.19 10.44
N PHE A 75 -2.67 7.97 9.49
CA PHE A 75 -2.85 7.69 8.06
C PHE A 75 -2.17 6.38 7.64
N GLY A 76 -0.98 6.09 8.16
CA GLY A 76 -0.29 4.81 7.92
C GLY A 76 -1.07 3.61 8.46
N ALA A 77 -1.66 3.74 9.66
CA ALA A 77 -2.49 2.69 10.24
C ALA A 77 -3.79 2.47 9.45
N VAL A 78 -4.40 3.54 8.94
CA VAL A 78 -5.57 3.47 8.05
C VAL A 78 -5.21 2.74 6.75
N PHE A 79 -4.09 3.06 6.12
CA PHE A 79 -3.59 2.36 4.94
C PHE A 79 -3.41 0.84 5.20
N ILE A 80 -2.70 0.47 6.27
CA ILE A 80 -2.51 -0.96 6.61
C ILE A 80 -3.84 -1.66 6.89
N GLY A 81 -4.79 -0.98 7.53
CA GLY A 81 -6.11 -1.54 7.81
C GLY A 81 -6.92 -1.83 6.54
N MET A 82 -6.84 -0.95 5.54
CA MET A 82 -7.49 -1.14 4.24
C MET A 82 -6.86 -2.30 3.46
N GLU A 83 -5.54 -2.37 3.41
CA GLU A 83 -4.80 -3.47 2.75
C GLU A 83 -5.13 -4.83 3.38
N VAL A 84 -5.15 -4.94 4.71
CA VAL A 84 -5.50 -6.18 5.40
C VAL A 84 -6.95 -6.59 5.10
N TYR A 85 -7.86 -5.62 5.03
CA TYR A 85 -9.25 -5.88 4.66
C TYR A 85 -9.36 -6.40 3.22
N GLU A 86 -8.67 -5.78 2.27
CA GLU A 86 -8.65 -6.22 0.87
C GLU A 86 -8.08 -7.63 0.74
N PHE A 87 -6.90 -7.90 1.31
CA PHE A 87 -6.32 -9.25 1.27
C PHE A 87 -7.23 -10.30 1.90
N HIS A 88 -7.84 -10.00 3.05
CA HIS A 88 -8.79 -10.92 3.67
C HIS A 88 -10.01 -11.15 2.79
N HIS A 89 -10.56 -10.09 2.18
CA HIS A 89 -11.66 -10.18 1.23
C HIS A 89 -11.30 -11.09 0.05
N LEU A 90 -10.11 -10.93 -0.54
CA LEU A 90 -9.63 -11.77 -1.64
C LEU A 90 -9.51 -13.23 -1.25
N ILE A 91 -8.91 -13.52 -0.09
CA ILE A 91 -8.72 -14.89 0.39
C ILE A 91 -10.07 -15.58 0.64
N VAL A 92 -11.03 -14.89 1.28
CA VAL A 92 -12.36 -15.44 1.57
C VAL A 92 -13.15 -15.73 0.29
N HIS A 93 -12.95 -14.93 -0.77
CA HIS A 93 -13.55 -15.18 -2.08
C HIS A 93 -12.80 -16.24 -2.92
N GLY A 94 -11.79 -16.89 -2.35
CA GLY A 94 -11.01 -17.94 -3.02
C GLY A 94 -9.88 -17.41 -3.93
N HIS A 95 -9.64 -16.10 -3.94
CA HIS A 95 -8.58 -15.45 -4.70
C HIS A 95 -7.30 -15.30 -3.85
N GLY A 96 -6.90 -16.37 -3.18
CA GLY A 96 -5.67 -16.40 -2.40
C GLY A 96 -4.44 -16.77 -3.25
N PRO A 97 -3.23 -16.55 -2.71
CA PRO A 97 -1.96 -16.81 -3.42
C PRO A 97 -1.67 -18.29 -3.68
N GLN A 98 -2.49 -19.18 -3.13
CA GLN A 98 -2.40 -20.63 -3.35
C GLN A 98 -3.07 -21.05 -4.67
N HIS A 99 -3.83 -20.14 -5.32
CA HIS A 99 -4.79 -20.49 -6.36
C HIS A 99 -4.26 -20.33 -7.78
N SER A 100 -3.34 -19.40 -8.02
CA SER A 100 -2.67 -19.21 -9.32
C SER A 100 -1.31 -18.54 -9.14
N ALA A 101 -0.45 -18.56 -10.17
CA ALA A 101 0.83 -17.85 -10.13
C ALA A 101 0.70 -16.32 -10.22
N PHE A 102 -0.50 -15.82 -10.55
CA PHE A 102 -0.83 -14.39 -10.59
C PHE A 102 -1.31 -13.85 -9.23
N LEU A 103 -2.02 -14.67 -8.45
CA LEU A 103 -2.61 -14.32 -7.15
C LEU A 103 -1.59 -14.52 -6.02
#